data_AF-A0A2M7VCF9-F1
#
_entry.id   AF-A0A2M7VCF9-F1
#
_cell.length_a   1.000
_cell.length_b   1.000
_cell.length_c   1.000
_cell.angle_alpha   90.00
_cell.angle_beta   90.00
_cell.angle_gamma   90.00
#
_symmetry.space_group_name_H-M   'P 1'
#
loop_
_entity.id
_entity.type
_entity.pdbx_description
1 polymer ?
#
loop_
_entity_poly.entity_id
_entity_poly.type
_entity_poly.pdbx_seq_one_letter_code
_entity_poly.pdbx_strand_id
1 'polypeptide(L)'
;MKNPRFLLWIIILLTVISVFVNLPSSFNLSIKPFKPVSFDKAAILSKIKITKKLDFRKGLDLEGGTSITLKAEMKNIPSTQRKDALESAKSIIERRVNLFGVAESIVQTSTVNGEYRIIVELPGVTDLNEVRKLIGTTAELTFWEEVGTQSGKFKENQPNYPLNLPSGYNRTNLTGNDLKQSAVGFNQNTGNPQVLLTFTSDGSQKFGEITKRVVGKRLAIVLDNMVIEAPSVNEPILGGNAEISGGFTVETAKALATELNAGALPVPLTTLQSHVIGPTLGLSSLQKSLFAGALGFVVIVIFMIILYGSLGVIASVALALYTLFVLAIFKLSSLTPYSITLTLSGIAGFILSIGMAVDANILIFERIKEELRAGKNKRVALEMGFSRAWTSIRDS
;
A
#
# COMPACT_ATOMS: atom_id res chain seq x y z
N MET A 1 -22.18 -26.29 16.41
CA MET A 1 -22.02 -24.83 16.22
C MET A 1 -23.19 -24.11 16.89
N LYS A 2 -22.94 -23.13 17.79
CA LYS A 2 -23.91 -22.70 18.83
C LYS A 2 -25.09 -21.80 18.39
N ASN A 3 -25.17 -21.28 17.16
CA ASN A 3 -26.39 -20.60 16.69
C ASN A 3 -26.45 -20.42 15.15
N PRO A 4 -27.12 -21.32 14.38
CA PRO A 4 -27.15 -21.24 12.91
C PRO A 4 -27.89 -19.99 12.39
N ARG A 5 -28.87 -19.48 13.15
CA ARG A 5 -29.61 -18.26 12.79
C ARG A 5 -28.73 -17.00 12.79
N PHE A 6 -27.80 -16.90 13.74
CA PHE A 6 -26.87 -15.77 13.83
C PHE A 6 -25.92 -15.73 12.62
N LEU A 7 -25.39 -16.89 12.22
CA LEU A 7 -24.51 -17.01 11.07
C LEU A 7 -25.23 -16.63 9.76
N LEU A 8 -26.49 -17.01 9.60
CA LEU A 8 -27.31 -16.61 8.46
C LEU A 8 -27.49 -15.08 8.40
N TRP A 9 -27.78 -14.44 9.54
CA TRP A 9 -27.85 -12.98 9.62
C TRP A 9 -26.53 -12.28 9.27
N ILE A 10 -25.39 -12.84 9.69
CA ILE A 10 -24.07 -12.33 9.30
C ILE A 10 -23.89 -12.41 7.78
N ILE A 11 -24.20 -13.56 7.16
CA ILE A 11 -24.06 -13.72 5.70
C ILE A 11 -24.94 -12.73 4.96
N ILE A 12 -26.19 -12.52 5.40
CA ILE A 12 -27.08 -11.52 4.82
C ILE A 12 -26.47 -10.11 4.96
N LEU A 13 -26.01 -9.75 6.15
CA LEU A 13 -25.39 -8.45 6.39
C LEU A 13 -24.16 -8.22 5.50
N LEU A 14 -23.26 -9.21 5.42
CA LEU A 14 -22.09 -9.15 4.54
C LEU A 14 -22.50 -9.03 3.07
N THR A 15 -23.52 -9.76 2.64
CA THR A 15 -24.04 -9.68 1.27
C THR A 15 -24.56 -8.28 0.97
N VAL A 16 -25.34 -7.69 1.88
CA VAL A 16 -25.86 -6.32 1.71
C VAL A 16 -24.72 -5.31 1.64
N ILE A 17 -23.72 -5.41 2.53
CA ILE A 17 -22.55 -4.54 2.53
C ILE A 17 -21.77 -4.69 1.21
N SER A 18 -21.51 -5.92 0.77
CA SER A 18 -20.74 -6.16 -0.44
C SER A 18 -21.49 -5.76 -1.71
N VAL A 19 -22.82 -5.92 -1.76
CA VAL A 19 -23.66 -5.36 -2.84
C VAL A 19 -23.53 -3.84 -2.86
N PHE A 20 -23.66 -3.17 -1.70
CA PHE A 20 -23.49 -1.72 -1.57
C PHE A 20 -22.11 -1.24 -2.03
N VAL A 21 -21.05 -1.94 -1.64
CA VAL A 21 -19.66 -1.62 -2.06
C VAL A 21 -19.46 -1.83 -3.56
N ASN A 22 -20.07 -2.85 -4.15
CA ASN A 22 -19.89 -3.15 -5.57
C ASN A 22 -20.77 -2.33 -6.51
N LEU A 23 -21.92 -1.82 -6.05
CA LEU A 23 -22.82 -0.96 -6.81
C LEU A 23 -22.07 0.27 -7.42
N PRO A 24 -22.43 0.66 -8.66
CA PRO A 24 -21.89 1.86 -9.30
C PRO A 24 -22.27 3.11 -8.51
N SER A 25 -21.50 4.19 -8.71
CA SER A 25 -21.62 5.45 -7.95
C SER A 25 -22.99 6.12 -8.08
N SER A 26 -23.64 5.98 -9.23
CA SER A 26 -25.05 6.30 -9.41
C SER A 26 -25.73 5.22 -10.25
N PHE A 27 -26.96 4.87 -9.89
CA PHE A 27 -27.78 3.95 -10.66
C PHE A 27 -29.22 4.42 -10.67
N ASN A 28 -29.80 4.49 -11.87
CA ASN A 28 -31.21 4.81 -12.06
C ASN A 28 -31.91 3.55 -12.59
N LEU A 29 -32.71 2.91 -11.74
CA LEU A 29 -33.51 1.76 -12.13
C LEU A 29 -34.95 2.20 -12.39
N SER A 30 -35.40 2.04 -13.64
CA SER A 30 -36.78 2.32 -14.04
C SER A 30 -37.48 1.02 -14.46
N ILE A 31 -38.19 0.39 -13.53
CA ILE A 31 -39.02 -0.81 -13.80
C ILE A 31 -40.48 -0.39 -13.70
N LYS A 32 -41.22 -0.37 -14.82
CA LYS A 32 -42.68 -0.14 -14.79
C LYS A 32 -43.38 -1.37 -14.19
N PRO A 33 -44.38 -1.21 -13.29
CA PRO A 33 -45.10 0.03 -12.94
C PRO A 33 -44.54 0.77 -11.70
N PHE A 34 -43.36 0.41 -11.19
CA PHE A 34 -42.79 1.02 -10.00
C PHE A 34 -42.16 2.40 -10.28
N LYS A 35 -42.17 3.28 -9.28
CA LYS A 35 -41.49 4.58 -9.36
C LYS A 35 -39.98 4.36 -9.59
N PRO A 36 -39.33 5.19 -10.42
CA PRO A 36 -37.90 5.09 -10.64
C PRO A 36 -37.16 5.29 -9.32
N VAL A 37 -36.29 4.34 -8.98
CA VAL A 37 -35.45 4.41 -7.78
C VAL A 37 -34.08 4.93 -8.24
N SER A 38 -33.74 6.14 -7.80
CA SER A 38 -32.41 6.73 -7.99
C SER A 38 -31.56 6.42 -6.77
N PHE A 39 -30.44 5.74 -6.99
CA PHE A 39 -29.46 5.45 -5.96
C PHE A 39 -28.22 6.33 -6.17
N ASP A 40 -27.88 7.13 -5.16
CA ASP A 40 -26.63 7.89 -5.11
C ASP A 40 -25.77 7.40 -3.95
N LYS A 41 -24.68 6.72 -4.29
CA LYS A 41 -23.74 6.15 -3.32
C LYS A 41 -22.97 7.24 -2.58
N ALA A 42 -22.66 8.35 -3.25
CA ALA A 42 -21.88 9.45 -2.67
C ALA A 42 -22.68 10.20 -1.60
N ALA A 43 -24.00 10.34 -1.78
CA ALA A 43 -24.90 10.91 -0.77
C ALA A 43 -24.99 10.08 0.52
N ILE A 44 -24.81 8.75 0.42
CA ILE A 44 -24.81 7.85 1.58
C ILE A 44 -23.42 7.81 2.24
N LEU A 45 -22.34 7.74 1.44
CA LEU A 45 -20.96 7.74 1.94
C LEU A 45 -20.58 9.04 2.66
N SER A 46 -21.05 10.19 2.16
CA SER A 46 -20.83 11.50 2.81
C SER A 46 -21.49 11.62 4.18
N LYS A 47 -22.67 11.00 4.39
CA LYS A 47 -23.29 10.89 5.72
C LYS A 47 -22.46 10.07 6.72
N ILE A 48 -21.62 9.16 6.21
CA ILE A 48 -20.76 8.27 7.02
C ILE A 48 -19.31 8.84 7.10
N LYS A 49 -19.07 10.09 6.66
CA LYS A 49 -17.73 10.74 6.62
C LYS A 49 -16.68 9.97 5.79
N ILE A 50 -17.10 9.14 4.84
CA ILE A 50 -16.18 8.50 3.90
C ILE A 50 -16.08 9.40 2.67
N THR A 51 -14.96 10.12 2.55
CA THR A 51 -14.70 11.06 1.43
C THR A 51 -14.00 10.42 0.24
N LYS A 52 -13.44 9.21 0.41
CA LYS A 52 -12.68 8.50 -0.63
C LYS A 52 -13.61 7.72 -1.56
N LYS A 53 -13.38 7.80 -2.87
CA LYS A 53 -14.11 7.00 -3.87
C LYS A 53 -13.77 5.51 -3.72
N LEU A 54 -14.81 4.67 -3.67
CA LEU A 54 -14.72 3.21 -3.61
C LEU A 54 -14.57 2.63 -5.02
N ASP A 55 -13.39 2.81 -5.61
CA ASP A 55 -13.03 2.29 -6.93
C ASP A 55 -11.93 1.23 -6.83
N PHE A 56 -11.80 0.39 -7.86
CA PHE A 56 -10.70 -0.56 -7.98
C PHE A 56 -9.39 0.20 -8.20
N ARG A 57 -8.35 -0.14 -7.44
CA ARG A 57 -6.98 0.29 -7.76
C ARG A 57 -6.47 -0.58 -8.90
N LYS A 58 -5.98 0.04 -9.98
CA LYS A 58 -5.52 -0.65 -11.19
C LYS A 58 -4.00 -0.62 -11.22
N GLY A 59 -3.39 -1.72 -11.66
CA GLY A 59 -1.96 -1.79 -11.87
C GLY A 59 -1.53 -1.14 -13.18
N LEU A 60 -0.21 -1.01 -13.35
CA LEU A 60 0.44 -0.48 -14.55
C LEU A 60 -0.08 -1.15 -15.83
N ASP A 61 -0.30 -2.46 -15.81
CA ASP A 61 -0.80 -3.24 -16.96
C ASP A 61 -2.22 -2.88 -17.37
N LEU A 62 -3.04 -2.32 -16.47
CA LEU A 62 -4.45 -2.00 -16.72
C LEU A 62 -4.67 -0.51 -16.98
N GLU A 63 -3.96 0.35 -16.24
CA GLU A 63 -4.07 1.80 -16.32
C GLU A 63 -3.10 2.41 -17.35
N GLY A 64 -2.09 1.64 -17.76
CA GLY A 64 -0.92 2.16 -18.45
C GLY A 64 -0.03 2.97 -17.49
N GLY A 65 1.09 3.46 -18.00
CA GLY A 65 2.00 4.29 -17.24
C GLY A 65 3.46 4.05 -17.62
N THR A 66 4.36 4.28 -16.66
CA THR A 66 5.79 4.26 -16.90
C THR A 66 6.49 3.25 -15.98
N SER A 67 7.38 2.43 -16.54
CA SER A 67 8.35 1.63 -15.80
C SER A 67 9.77 2.14 -16.10
N ILE A 68 10.55 2.43 -15.06
CA ILE A 68 11.93 2.90 -15.16
C ILE A 68 12.84 2.03 -14.29
N THR A 69 13.92 1.55 -14.90
CA THR A 69 15.01 0.88 -14.20
C THR A 69 16.18 1.85 -14.06
N LEU A 70 16.50 2.19 -12.81
CA LEU A 70 17.64 3.02 -12.43
C LEU A 70 18.80 2.14 -11.96
N LYS A 71 20.04 2.54 -12.27
CA LYS A 71 21.27 1.98 -11.73
C LYS A 71 21.80 2.91 -10.66
N ALA A 72 22.14 2.33 -9.51
CA ALA A 72 22.72 3.03 -8.39
C ALA A 72 24.25 2.95 -8.47
N GLU A 73 24.91 4.11 -8.60
CA GLU A 73 26.37 4.21 -8.73
C GLU A 73 27.06 4.07 -7.37
N MET A 74 27.49 2.84 -7.03
CA MET A 74 28.05 2.50 -5.72
C MET A 74 29.58 2.59 -5.62
N LYS A 75 30.27 3.20 -6.60
CA LYS A 75 31.74 3.20 -6.68
C LYS A 75 32.41 3.82 -5.45
N ASN A 76 31.83 4.89 -4.92
CA ASN A 76 32.37 5.65 -3.79
C ASN A 76 31.83 5.18 -2.43
N ILE A 77 31.04 4.10 -2.40
CA ILE A 77 30.37 3.62 -1.19
C ILE A 77 31.03 2.32 -0.71
N PRO A 78 31.49 2.26 0.56
CA PRO A 78 32.05 1.05 1.14
C PRO A 78 31.10 -0.14 1.00
N SER A 79 31.64 -1.34 0.70
CA SER A 79 30.83 -2.54 0.44
C SER A 79 29.83 -2.87 1.56
N THR A 80 30.20 -2.59 2.81
CA THR A 80 29.36 -2.80 4.00
C THR A 80 28.13 -1.89 4.05
N GLN A 81 28.18 -0.72 3.42
CA GLN A 81 27.11 0.29 3.45
C GLN A 81 26.24 0.30 2.18
N ARG A 82 26.62 -0.46 1.13
CA ARG A 82 25.91 -0.44 -0.17
C ARG A 82 24.45 -0.87 -0.08
N LYS A 83 24.14 -1.83 0.80
CA LYS A 83 22.76 -2.30 1.00
C LYS A 83 21.90 -1.20 1.63
N ASP A 84 22.42 -0.54 2.65
CA ASP A 84 21.72 0.55 3.35
C ASP A 84 21.57 1.77 2.43
N ALA A 85 22.60 2.08 1.63
CA ALA A 85 22.54 3.13 0.62
C ALA A 85 21.50 2.84 -0.48
N LEU A 86 21.36 1.58 -0.89
CA LEU A 86 20.33 1.18 -1.85
C LEU A 86 18.91 1.30 -1.28
N GLU A 87 18.69 0.84 -0.05
CA GLU A 87 17.38 0.96 0.62
C GLU A 87 17.02 2.42 0.88
N SER A 88 18.01 3.23 1.23
CA SER A 88 17.90 4.67 1.36
C SER A 88 17.47 5.34 0.05
N ALA A 89 18.13 5.01 -1.07
CA ALA A 89 17.76 5.53 -2.38
C ALA A 89 16.34 5.10 -2.80
N LYS A 90 15.95 3.86 -2.49
CA LYS A 90 14.58 3.37 -2.69
C LYS A 90 13.57 4.21 -1.89
N SER A 91 13.81 4.45 -0.60
CA SER A 91 12.92 5.25 0.26
C SER A 91 12.75 6.69 -0.24
N ILE A 92 13.82 7.32 -0.74
CA ILE A 92 13.74 8.64 -1.39
C ILE A 92 12.79 8.61 -2.60
N ILE A 93 12.97 7.63 -3.48
CA ILE A 93 12.14 7.51 -4.69
C ILE A 93 10.67 7.28 -4.29
N GLU A 94 10.40 6.36 -3.38
CA GLU A 94 9.04 6.12 -2.86
C GLU A 94 8.41 7.41 -2.35
N ARG A 95 9.16 8.20 -1.57
CA ARG A 95 8.69 9.49 -1.05
C ARG A 95 8.36 10.45 -2.19
N ARG A 96 9.26 10.68 -3.13
CA ARG A 96 9.05 11.62 -4.24
C ARG A 96 7.87 11.25 -5.12
N VAL A 97 7.71 9.95 -5.36
CA VAL A 97 6.60 9.44 -6.15
C VAL A 97 5.26 9.61 -5.43
N ASN A 98 5.22 9.31 -4.12
CA ASN A 98 4.06 9.57 -3.28
C ASN A 98 3.69 11.06 -3.28
N LEU A 99 4.68 11.96 -3.21
CA LEU A 99 4.49 13.41 -3.26
C LEU A 99 3.99 13.90 -4.61
N PHE A 100 4.43 13.27 -5.69
CA PHE A 100 3.93 13.56 -7.03
C PHE A 100 2.46 13.16 -7.21
N GLY A 101 1.85 12.51 -6.22
CA GLY A 101 0.45 12.12 -6.23
C GLY A 101 0.20 10.86 -7.07
N VAL A 102 1.26 10.12 -7.41
CA VAL A 102 1.14 8.83 -8.07
C VAL A 102 0.71 7.83 -7.02
N ALA A 103 -0.56 7.47 -7.06
CA ALA A 103 -1.05 6.40 -6.22
C ALA A 103 -0.39 5.07 -6.66
N GLU A 104 -0.04 4.25 -5.68
CA GLU A 104 0.34 2.84 -5.87
C GLU A 104 1.57 2.58 -6.73
N SER A 105 2.57 3.47 -6.66
CA SER A 105 3.85 3.19 -7.28
C SER A 105 4.56 2.00 -6.65
N ILE A 106 5.19 1.18 -7.48
CA ILE A 106 6.02 0.06 -7.01
C ILE A 106 7.47 0.50 -7.14
N VAL A 107 8.20 0.49 -6.03
CA VAL A 107 9.64 0.74 -6.00
C VAL A 107 10.33 -0.49 -5.42
N GLN A 108 11.12 -1.16 -6.25
CA GLN A 108 11.80 -2.40 -5.87
C GLN A 108 13.29 -2.30 -6.11
N THR A 109 14.07 -2.90 -5.23
CA THR A 109 15.51 -3.03 -5.38
C THR A 109 15.84 -4.39 -6.01
N SER A 110 16.79 -4.39 -6.93
CA SER A 110 17.25 -5.60 -7.61
C SER A 110 18.76 -5.57 -7.73
N THR A 111 19.43 -6.68 -7.42
CA THR A 111 20.87 -6.81 -7.59
C THR A 111 21.17 -7.92 -8.59
N VAL A 112 21.73 -7.55 -9.74
CA VAL A 112 22.01 -8.48 -10.85
C VAL A 112 23.45 -8.29 -11.28
N ASN A 113 24.23 -9.38 -11.34
CA ASN A 113 25.64 -9.35 -11.77
C ASN A 113 26.51 -8.32 -11.02
N GLY A 114 26.23 -8.10 -9.73
CA GLY A 114 26.94 -7.11 -8.91
C GLY A 114 26.55 -5.65 -9.16
N GLU A 115 25.57 -5.39 -10.03
CA GLU A 115 24.96 -4.07 -10.19
C GLU A 115 23.72 -3.90 -9.33
N TYR A 116 23.61 -2.76 -8.66
CA TYR A 116 22.45 -2.39 -7.86
C TYR A 116 21.48 -1.57 -8.71
N ARG A 117 20.23 -2.01 -8.78
CA ARG A 117 19.17 -1.42 -9.59
C ARG A 117 17.96 -1.10 -8.73
N ILE A 118 17.25 -0.05 -9.11
CA ILE A 118 15.95 0.31 -8.54
C ILE A 118 14.94 0.33 -9.70
N ILE A 119 13.91 -0.48 -9.59
CA ILE A 119 12.82 -0.56 -10.56
C ILE A 119 11.68 0.26 -9.99
N VAL A 120 11.20 1.23 -10.77
CA VAL A 120 10.16 2.18 -10.41
C VAL A 120 9.02 2.05 -11.40
N GLU A 121 7.85 1.68 -10.94
CA GLU A 121 6.64 1.57 -11.75
C GLU A 121 5.62 2.61 -11.28
N LEU A 122 5.15 3.42 -12.23
CA LEU A 122 4.28 4.57 -12.01
C LEU A 122 3.01 4.41 -12.86
N PRO A 123 1.96 3.77 -12.32
CA PRO A 123 0.68 3.67 -12.99
C PRO A 123 0.08 5.06 -13.27
N GLY A 124 -0.54 5.22 -14.43
CA GLY A 124 -1.18 6.48 -14.85
C GLY A 124 -0.23 7.61 -15.27
N VAL A 125 1.09 7.48 -15.04
CA VAL A 125 2.07 8.50 -15.43
C VAL A 125 2.72 8.15 -16.76
N THR A 126 2.54 9.01 -17.77
CA THR A 126 3.04 8.76 -19.14
C THR A 126 4.19 9.68 -19.56
N ASP A 127 4.40 10.80 -18.88
CA ASP A 127 5.50 11.73 -19.19
C ASP A 127 6.81 11.27 -18.53
N LEU A 128 7.67 10.63 -19.33
CA LEU A 128 9.01 10.20 -18.92
C LEU A 128 9.91 11.34 -18.43
N ASN A 129 9.76 12.56 -18.98
CA ASN A 129 10.64 13.67 -18.65
C ASN A 129 10.31 14.22 -17.26
N GLU A 130 9.03 14.31 -16.93
CA GLU A 130 8.57 14.71 -15.60
C GLU A 130 9.02 13.68 -14.55
N VAL A 131 8.84 12.39 -14.84
CA VAL A 131 9.33 11.31 -13.98
C VAL A 131 10.83 11.38 -13.77
N ARG A 132 11.62 11.53 -14.84
CA ARG A 132 13.09 11.61 -14.74
C ARG A 132 13.55 12.80 -13.91
N LYS A 133 12.88 13.95 -14.00
CA LYS A 133 13.17 15.12 -13.15
C LYS A 133 12.88 14.83 -11.68
N LEU A 134 11.85 14.04 -11.38
CA LEU A 134 11.48 13.68 -10.02
C LEU A 134 12.42 12.63 -9.42
N ILE A 135 12.67 11.53 -10.13
CA ILE A 135 13.42 10.40 -9.56
C ILE A 135 14.93 10.47 -9.82
N GLY A 136 15.37 11.25 -10.80
CA GLY A 136 16.76 11.34 -11.24
C GLY A 136 17.61 12.38 -10.50
N THR A 137 17.00 13.23 -9.67
CA THR A 137 17.75 14.21 -8.86
C THR A 137 18.33 13.56 -7.62
N THR A 138 19.50 14.01 -7.19
CA THR A 138 20.08 13.58 -5.91
C THR A 138 19.25 14.12 -4.74
N ALA A 139 19.06 13.33 -3.69
CA ALA A 139 18.36 13.81 -2.50
C ALA A 139 19.22 14.81 -1.72
N GLU A 140 18.59 15.85 -1.21
CA GLU A 140 19.27 16.89 -0.45
C GLU A 140 18.71 16.98 0.98
N LEU A 141 19.53 16.58 1.96
CA LEU A 141 19.24 16.80 3.37
C LEU A 141 19.81 18.13 3.82
N THR A 142 18.98 18.96 4.43
CA THR A 142 19.32 20.28 4.94
C THR A 142 18.69 20.50 6.31
N PHE A 143 19.31 21.37 7.11
CA PHE A 143 18.81 21.74 8.43
C PHE A 143 18.40 23.21 8.41
N TRP A 144 17.25 23.52 9.00
CA TRP A 144 16.67 24.86 8.99
C TRP A 144 16.38 25.33 10.40
N GLU A 145 16.89 26.50 10.76
CA GLU A 145 16.70 27.11 12.08
C GLU A 145 15.41 27.93 12.14
N GLU A 146 14.68 27.84 13.25
CA GLU A 146 13.50 28.67 13.50
C GLU A 146 13.90 30.11 13.87
N VAL A 147 13.34 31.07 13.14
CA VAL A 147 13.61 32.51 13.22
C VAL A 147 12.33 33.25 13.63
N GLY A 148 12.36 33.90 14.79
CA GLY A 148 11.24 34.66 15.36
C GLY A 148 10.72 34.10 16.69
N THR A 149 9.78 34.82 17.32
CA THR A 149 9.05 34.42 18.54
C THR A 149 7.68 33.82 18.26
N GLN A 150 7.20 33.88 17.02
CA GLN A 150 5.99 33.19 16.61
C GLN A 150 6.38 31.86 16.00
N SER A 151 6.37 30.79 16.82
CA SER A 151 6.45 29.44 16.30
C SER A 151 5.33 29.23 15.30
N GLY A 152 5.69 29.14 14.02
CA GLY A 152 4.76 28.74 12.98
C GLY A 152 4.11 27.44 13.43
N LYS A 153 2.80 27.45 13.68
CA LYS A 153 2.09 26.25 14.13
C LYS A 153 2.24 25.19 13.04
N PHE A 154 3.03 24.16 13.32
CA PHE A 154 3.00 22.94 12.54
C PHE A 154 1.56 22.41 12.64
N LYS A 155 0.88 22.14 11.53
CA LYS A 155 -0.46 21.53 11.58
C LYS A 155 -0.30 20.11 12.12
N GLU A 156 -0.52 19.96 13.42
CA GLU A 156 -0.19 18.79 14.25
C GLU A 156 -1.06 17.54 13.99
N ASN A 157 -1.70 17.38 12.83
CA ASN A 157 -2.69 16.31 12.62
C ASN A 157 -2.75 15.76 11.19
N GLN A 158 -1.62 15.54 10.52
CA GLN A 158 -1.60 14.74 9.28
C GLN A 158 -0.59 13.58 9.40
N PRO A 159 -1.06 12.32 9.51
CA PRO A 159 -0.20 11.14 9.56
C PRO A 159 0.48 10.79 8.22
N ASN A 160 0.35 11.63 7.19
CA ASN A 160 1.04 11.50 5.91
C ASN A 160 1.75 12.81 5.59
N TYR A 161 3.08 12.75 5.47
CA TYR A 161 3.97 13.84 5.08
C TYR A 161 3.53 14.59 3.80
N PRO A 162 3.97 15.84 3.56
CA PRO A 162 4.80 16.69 4.43
C PRO A 162 4.29 18.14 4.57
N LEU A 163 4.69 18.79 5.66
CA LEU A 163 4.49 20.23 5.80
C LEU A 163 5.35 20.98 4.77
N ASN A 164 4.72 21.87 3.99
CA ASN A 164 5.43 23.01 3.42
C ASN A 164 6.19 23.71 4.54
N LEU A 165 7.45 24.12 4.30
CA LEU A 165 8.23 24.83 5.28
C LEU A 165 7.44 26.03 5.84
N PRO A 166 7.17 26.07 7.16
CA PRO A 166 6.46 27.20 7.75
C PRO A 166 7.24 28.50 7.51
N SER A 167 6.53 29.61 7.33
CA SER A 167 7.14 30.94 7.40
C SER A 167 7.87 31.09 8.74
N GLY A 168 9.12 31.56 8.73
CA GLY A 168 9.95 31.66 9.95
C GLY A 168 11.04 30.60 10.09
N TYR A 169 11.44 29.91 9.01
CA TYR A 169 12.62 29.04 9.00
C TYR A 169 13.66 29.56 8.01
N ASN A 170 14.93 29.58 8.43
CA ASN A 170 16.07 29.91 7.57
C ASN A 170 16.95 28.67 7.34
N ARG A 171 17.32 28.42 6.08
CA ARG A 171 18.24 27.35 5.70
C ARG A 171 19.62 27.63 6.31
N THR A 172 20.18 26.62 6.97
CA THR A 172 21.53 26.69 7.54
C THR A 172 22.57 26.17 6.55
N ASN A 173 23.86 26.32 6.90
CA ASN A 173 24.97 25.74 6.14
C ASN A 173 25.23 24.25 6.47
N LEU A 174 24.39 23.63 7.31
CA LEU A 174 24.49 22.22 7.67
C LEU A 174 23.66 21.37 6.70
N THR A 175 24.29 20.33 6.15
CA THR A 175 23.73 19.47 5.10
C THR A 175 23.92 17.99 5.43
N GLY A 176 23.36 17.11 4.60
CA GLY A 176 23.57 15.66 4.73
C GLY A 176 25.04 15.24 4.69
N ASN A 177 25.91 15.95 3.97
CA ASN A 177 27.34 15.66 3.93
C ASN A 177 28.04 15.82 5.29
N ASP A 178 27.43 16.60 6.19
CA ASP A 178 27.92 16.83 7.55
C ASP A 178 27.49 15.72 8.51
N LEU A 179 26.48 14.91 8.14
CA LEU A 179 25.99 13.77 8.92
C LEU A 179 26.79 12.52 8.56
N LYS A 180 27.49 11.95 9.54
CA LYS A 180 28.28 10.72 9.35
C LYS A 180 27.40 9.48 9.41
N GLN A 181 26.46 9.44 10.35
CA GLN A 181 25.59 8.28 10.57
C GLN A 181 24.32 8.68 11.34
N SER A 182 23.21 8.04 11.01
CA SER A 182 22.01 7.96 11.84
C SER A 182 21.70 6.51 12.22
N ALA A 183 21.37 6.25 13.48
CA ALA A 183 21.07 4.91 13.99
C ALA A 183 19.93 4.93 15.01
N VAL A 184 19.24 3.80 15.15
CA VAL A 184 18.28 3.63 16.24
C VAL A 184 19.05 3.33 17.53
N GLY A 185 18.79 4.10 18.57
CA GLY A 185 19.23 3.87 19.94
C GLY A 185 18.06 3.65 20.88
N PHE A 186 18.38 3.28 22.12
CA PHE A 186 17.39 3.17 23.19
C PHE A 186 17.85 4.02 24.36
N ASN A 187 16.93 4.80 24.91
CA ASN A 187 17.19 5.56 26.11
C ASN A 187 17.41 4.59 27.29
N GLN A 188 18.56 4.69 27.96
CA GLN A 188 18.94 3.72 29.01
C GLN A 188 18.03 3.78 30.25
N ASN A 189 17.38 4.91 30.50
CA ASN A 189 16.54 5.11 31.69
C ASN A 189 15.08 4.71 31.46
N THR A 190 14.57 4.93 30.24
CA THR A 190 13.14 4.73 29.93
C THR A 190 12.88 3.53 29.02
N GLY A 191 13.90 3.00 28.35
CA GLY A 191 13.77 1.94 27.34
C GLY A 191 13.13 2.41 26.03
N ASN A 192 12.82 3.71 25.90
CA ASN A 192 12.17 4.25 24.72
C ASN A 192 13.12 4.29 23.51
N PRO A 193 12.66 3.93 22.29
CA PRO A 193 13.42 4.12 21.06
C PRO A 193 13.73 5.59 20.80
N GLN A 194 14.94 5.88 20.31
CA GLN A 194 15.39 7.22 19.91
C GLN A 194 16.28 7.14 18.66
N VAL A 195 16.44 8.24 17.95
CA VAL A 195 17.33 8.31 16.78
C VAL A 195 18.63 9.02 17.17
N LEU A 196 19.74 8.30 17.11
CA LEU A 196 21.08 8.82 17.35
C LEU A 196 21.66 9.38 16.07
N LEU A 197 22.24 10.58 16.14
CA LEU A 197 22.94 11.25 15.05
C LEU A 197 24.40 11.44 15.43
N THR A 198 25.29 11.06 14.53
CA THR A 198 26.73 11.35 14.64
C THR A 198 27.14 12.19 13.46
N PHE A 199 27.72 13.36 13.72
CA PHE A 199 28.21 14.28 12.71
C PHE A 199 29.70 14.03 12.41
N THR A 200 30.16 14.56 11.28
CA THR A 200 31.59 14.66 10.97
C THR A 200 32.25 15.75 11.84
N SER A 201 33.59 15.86 11.81
CA SER A 201 34.30 16.90 12.59
C SER A 201 33.84 18.32 12.21
N ASP A 202 33.75 18.59 10.90
CA ASP A 202 33.24 19.88 10.37
C ASP A 202 31.75 20.08 10.70
N GLY A 203 30.94 19.03 10.52
CA GLY A 203 29.53 19.03 10.87
C GLY A 203 29.27 19.32 12.35
N SER A 204 30.12 18.80 13.24
CA SER A 204 30.02 18.99 14.69
C SER A 204 30.21 20.46 15.08
N GLN A 205 31.12 21.18 14.42
CA GLN A 205 31.34 22.61 14.65
C GLN A 205 30.13 23.43 14.18
N LYS A 206 29.69 23.21 12.93
CA LYS A 206 28.50 23.88 12.36
C LYS A 206 27.25 23.63 13.21
N PHE A 207 27.03 22.38 13.61
CA PHE A 207 25.89 21.98 14.43
C PHE A 207 25.95 22.60 15.83
N GLY A 208 27.14 22.67 16.44
CA GLY A 208 27.36 23.35 17.71
C GLY A 208 27.06 24.85 17.64
N GLU A 209 27.42 25.53 16.55
CA GLU A 209 27.10 26.94 16.36
C GLU A 209 25.61 27.18 16.14
N ILE A 210 24.94 26.32 15.36
CA ILE A 210 23.50 26.40 15.12
C ILE A 210 22.76 26.18 16.44
N THR A 211 23.04 25.09 17.16
CA THR A 211 22.35 24.72 18.41
C THR A 211 22.45 25.81 19.47
N LYS A 212 23.59 26.53 19.58
CA LYS A 212 23.73 27.71 20.45
C LYS A 212 22.71 28.82 20.16
N ARG A 213 22.34 29.02 18.89
CA ARG A 213 21.39 30.08 18.48
C ARG A 213 19.94 29.65 18.57
N VAL A 214 19.67 28.34 18.52
CA VAL A 214 18.31 27.77 18.50
C VAL A 214 17.91 27.08 19.80
N VAL A 215 18.63 27.28 20.90
CA VAL A 215 18.22 26.78 22.22
C VAL A 215 16.81 27.30 22.55
N GLY A 216 15.92 26.39 22.95
CA GLY A 216 14.51 26.65 23.21
C GLY A 216 13.65 26.79 21.96
N LYS A 217 14.20 26.58 20.76
CA LYS A 217 13.51 26.64 19.46
C LYS A 217 13.63 25.30 18.73
N ARG A 218 12.93 25.16 17.59
CA ARG A 218 12.98 23.96 16.76
C ARG A 218 14.06 24.06 15.68
N LEU A 219 14.72 22.94 15.43
CA LEU A 219 15.62 22.77 14.29
C LEU A 219 14.96 21.80 13.31
N ALA A 220 14.42 22.33 12.21
CA ALA A 220 13.75 21.49 11.22
C ALA A 220 14.76 20.73 10.36
N ILE A 221 14.54 19.43 10.22
CA ILE A 221 15.29 18.53 9.35
C ILE A 221 14.50 18.37 8.07
N VAL A 222 15.08 18.78 6.95
CA VAL A 222 14.39 18.96 5.68
C VAL A 222 15.08 18.12 4.61
N LEU A 223 14.33 17.22 3.98
CA LEU A 223 14.78 16.42 2.84
C LEU A 223 13.98 16.83 1.61
N ASP A 224 14.66 17.25 0.54
CA ASP A 224 14.04 17.72 -0.71
C ASP A 224 12.97 18.80 -0.48
N ASN A 225 13.28 19.82 0.33
CA ASN A 225 12.38 20.91 0.72
C ASN A 225 11.12 20.49 1.49
N MET A 226 11.13 19.30 2.10
CA MET A 226 10.01 18.78 2.87
C MET A 226 10.48 18.41 4.27
N VAL A 227 9.85 19.01 5.28
CA VAL A 227 10.20 18.75 6.70
C VAL A 227 9.92 17.28 7.02
N ILE A 228 10.95 16.57 7.49
CA ILE A 228 10.83 15.22 8.05
C ILE A 228 10.55 15.32 9.54
N GLU A 229 11.38 16.05 10.28
CA GLU A 229 11.26 16.12 11.74
C GLU A 229 11.65 17.52 12.21
N ALA A 230 11.05 18.01 13.29
CA ALA A 230 11.31 19.36 13.79
C ALA A 230 11.48 19.37 15.32
N PRO A 231 12.54 18.70 15.84
CA PRO A 231 12.77 18.59 17.27
C PRO A 231 13.12 19.93 17.88
N SER A 232 12.75 20.12 19.15
CA SER A 232 13.19 21.25 19.97
C SER A 232 14.61 21.03 20.48
N VAL A 233 15.45 22.05 20.37
CA VAL A 233 16.82 22.01 20.89
C VAL A 233 16.80 22.52 22.34
N ASN A 234 17.09 21.64 23.30
CA ASN A 234 17.02 21.97 24.73
C ASN A 234 18.32 22.61 25.26
N GLU A 235 19.46 22.16 24.75
CA GLU A 235 20.78 22.62 25.16
C GLU A 235 21.74 22.69 23.97
N PRO A 236 22.82 23.50 24.03
CA PRO A 236 23.85 23.51 23.00
C PRO A 236 24.58 22.17 22.88
N ILE A 237 24.65 21.61 21.67
CA ILE A 237 25.27 20.31 21.42
C ILE A 237 26.63 20.53 20.75
N LEU A 238 27.71 20.50 21.54
CA LEU A 238 29.07 20.79 21.04
C LEU A 238 29.88 19.52 20.73
N GLY A 239 29.40 18.36 21.16
CA GLY A 239 30.13 17.09 21.08
C GLY A 239 29.94 16.30 19.78
N GLY A 240 29.20 16.84 18.80
CA GLY A 240 29.00 16.19 17.49
C GLY A 240 28.07 14.97 17.49
N ASN A 241 27.50 14.60 18.65
CA ASN A 241 26.50 13.56 18.78
C ASN A 241 25.21 14.16 19.29
N ALA A 242 24.10 13.83 18.64
CA ALA A 242 22.76 14.30 19.03
C ALA A 242 21.81 13.11 19.13
N GLU A 243 20.76 13.28 19.93
CA GLU A 243 19.66 12.34 20.01
C GLU A 243 18.34 13.04 19.72
N ILE A 244 17.53 12.43 18.87
CA ILE A 244 16.14 12.83 18.62
C ILE A 244 15.27 11.88 19.43
N SER A 245 14.64 12.43 20.46
CA SER A 245 13.66 11.74 21.29
C SER A 245 12.25 12.21 20.94
N GLY A 246 11.29 11.37 21.26
CA GLY A 246 9.88 11.48 20.90
C GLY A 246 9.22 10.13 21.16
N GLY A 247 7.90 10.03 21.20
CA GLY A 247 7.18 8.76 21.40
C GLY A 247 7.31 7.80 20.21
N PHE A 248 8.53 7.50 19.77
CA PHE A 248 8.84 6.65 18.64
C PHE A 248 8.60 5.18 18.98
N THR A 249 8.10 4.44 18.00
CA THR A 249 8.25 2.98 17.97
C THR A 249 9.59 2.64 17.32
N VAL A 250 10.03 1.38 17.46
CA VAL A 250 11.25 0.89 16.81
C VAL A 250 11.16 1.07 15.29
N GLU A 251 9.97 0.84 14.73
CA GLU A 251 9.69 0.99 13.29
C GLU A 251 9.79 2.44 12.85
N THR A 252 9.19 3.40 13.58
CA THR A 252 9.24 4.81 13.20
C THR A 252 10.64 5.40 13.39
N ALA A 253 11.36 5.02 14.45
CA ALA A 253 12.74 5.43 14.66
C ALA A 253 13.66 4.90 13.55
N LYS A 254 13.45 3.64 13.15
CA LYS A 254 14.19 3.03 12.04
C LYS A 254 13.90 3.72 10.71
N ALA A 255 12.63 4.02 10.42
CA ALA A 255 12.24 4.75 9.22
C ALA A 255 12.92 6.13 9.17
N LEU A 256 12.87 6.91 10.25
CA LEU A 256 13.54 8.21 10.35
C LEU A 256 15.06 8.08 10.16
N ALA A 257 15.71 7.12 10.83
CA ALA A 257 17.14 6.90 10.68
C ALA A 257 17.52 6.54 9.23
N THR A 258 16.71 5.72 8.55
CA THR A 258 16.90 5.40 7.14
C THR A 258 16.77 6.65 6.26
N GLU A 259 15.77 7.49 6.48
CA GLU A 259 15.58 8.75 5.71
C GLU A 259 16.75 9.73 5.91
N LEU A 260 17.26 9.86 7.13
CA LEU A 260 18.39 10.74 7.43
C LEU A 260 19.70 10.21 6.80
N ASN A 261 19.94 8.90 6.86
CA ASN A 261 21.06 8.29 6.14
C ASN A 261 20.93 8.48 4.62
N ALA A 262 19.70 8.43 4.10
CA ALA A 262 19.45 8.57 2.67
C ALA A 262 19.84 9.93 2.10
N GLY A 263 19.58 10.98 2.86
CA GLY A 263 19.99 12.32 2.47
C GLY A 263 21.46 12.65 2.78
N ALA A 264 22.14 11.83 3.60
CA ALA A 264 23.57 11.96 3.93
C ALA A 264 24.50 11.20 2.98
N LEU A 265 24.04 10.08 2.42
CA LEU A 265 24.74 9.33 1.36
C LEU A 265 23.96 9.41 0.04
N PRO A 266 24.08 10.53 -0.70
CA PRO A 266 23.49 10.62 -2.02
C PRO A 266 24.10 9.57 -2.96
N VAL A 267 23.27 8.62 -3.41
CA VAL A 267 23.66 7.66 -4.44
C VAL A 267 23.23 8.22 -5.80
N PRO A 268 24.17 8.55 -6.71
CA PRO A 268 23.79 8.97 -8.05
C PRO A 268 23.05 7.85 -8.77
N LEU A 269 21.92 8.20 -9.40
CA LEU A 269 21.08 7.26 -10.14
C LEU A 269 21.16 7.56 -11.63
N THR A 270 21.48 6.54 -12.43
CA THR A 270 21.47 6.64 -13.90
C THR A 270 20.33 5.79 -14.45
N THR A 271 19.59 6.29 -15.45
CA THR A 271 18.53 5.49 -16.07
C THR A 271 19.14 4.45 -17.00
N LEU A 272 18.90 3.16 -16.73
CA LEU A 272 19.30 2.07 -17.61
C LEU A 272 18.25 1.83 -18.70
N GLN A 273 16.99 1.79 -18.31
CA GLN A 273 15.88 1.46 -19.19
C GLN A 273 14.63 2.21 -18.74
N SER A 274 13.81 2.65 -19.70
CA SER A 274 12.49 3.20 -19.42
C SER A 274 11.52 2.73 -20.50
N HIS A 275 10.36 2.22 -20.10
CA HIS A 275 9.30 1.79 -20.99
C HIS A 275 7.97 2.44 -20.58
N VAL A 276 7.23 2.95 -21.57
CA VAL A 276 5.87 3.48 -21.37
C VAL A 276 4.89 2.44 -21.88
N ILE A 277 4.04 1.95 -21.00
CA ILE A 277 2.96 1.04 -21.33
C ILE A 277 1.72 1.87 -21.63
N GLY A 278 1.24 1.77 -22.87
CA GLY A 278 0.04 2.49 -23.30
C GLY A 278 -1.24 1.96 -22.62
N PRO A 279 -2.17 2.83 -22.19
CA PRO A 279 -3.43 2.41 -21.55
C PRO A 279 -4.32 1.51 -22.43
N THR A 280 -4.17 1.59 -23.76
CA THR A 280 -5.00 0.86 -24.74
C THR A 280 -4.77 -0.65 -24.72
N LEU A 281 -3.53 -1.09 -24.50
CA LEU A 281 -3.18 -2.51 -24.36
C LEU A 281 -3.82 -3.11 -23.10
N GLY A 282 -3.80 -2.35 -22.01
CA GLY A 282 -4.41 -2.75 -20.74
C GLY A 282 -5.93 -2.86 -20.81
N LEU A 283 -6.60 -1.86 -21.38
CA LEU A 283 -8.06 -1.84 -21.50
C LEU A 283 -8.60 -2.99 -22.36
N SER A 284 -7.97 -3.27 -23.50
CA SER A 284 -8.40 -4.37 -24.37
C SER A 284 -8.18 -5.75 -23.71
N SER A 285 -7.08 -5.92 -22.98
CA SER A 285 -6.80 -7.14 -22.21
C SER A 285 -7.79 -7.31 -21.06
N LEU A 286 -8.09 -6.23 -20.34
CA LEU A 286 -9.11 -6.22 -19.28
C LEU A 286 -10.46 -6.68 -19.81
N GLN A 287 -10.92 -6.13 -20.94
CA GLN A 287 -12.21 -6.52 -21.53
C GLN A 287 -12.24 -8.00 -21.92
N LYS A 288 -11.18 -8.52 -22.54
CA LYS A 288 -11.07 -9.93 -22.90
C LYS A 288 -11.05 -10.84 -21.68
N SER A 289 -10.31 -10.47 -20.63
CA SER A 289 -10.24 -11.25 -19.39
C SER A 289 -11.57 -11.22 -18.63
N LEU A 290 -12.27 -10.09 -18.58
CA LEU A 290 -13.60 -10.00 -17.97
C LEU A 290 -14.62 -10.83 -18.75
N PHE A 291 -14.57 -10.80 -20.08
CA PHE A 291 -15.42 -11.64 -20.93
C PHE A 291 -15.14 -13.14 -20.71
N ALA A 292 -13.87 -13.53 -20.71
CA ALA A 292 -13.46 -14.91 -20.44
C ALA A 292 -13.88 -15.37 -19.04
N GLY A 293 -13.72 -14.53 -18.02
CA GLY A 293 -14.15 -14.79 -16.65
C GLY A 293 -15.68 -14.94 -16.55
N ALA A 294 -16.45 -14.07 -17.20
CA ALA A 294 -17.91 -14.16 -17.23
C ALA A 294 -18.39 -15.43 -17.95
N LEU A 295 -17.79 -15.76 -19.09
CA LEU A 295 -18.09 -16.99 -19.82
C LEU A 295 -17.75 -18.23 -18.99
N GLY A 296 -16.56 -18.26 -18.37
CA GLY A 296 -16.14 -19.35 -17.48
C GLY A 296 -17.08 -19.53 -16.29
N PHE A 297 -17.49 -18.44 -15.66
CA PHE A 297 -18.48 -18.47 -14.57
C PHE A 297 -19.81 -19.08 -15.04
N VAL A 298 -20.33 -18.67 -16.20
CA VAL A 298 -21.59 -19.22 -16.74
C VAL A 298 -21.46 -20.72 -17.05
N VAL A 299 -20.35 -21.13 -17.65
CA VAL A 299 -20.08 -22.55 -17.93
C VAL A 299 -20.04 -23.38 -16.64
N ILE A 300 -19.37 -22.88 -15.60
CA ILE A 300 -19.31 -23.53 -14.28
C ILE A 300 -20.71 -23.65 -13.66
N VAL A 301 -21.52 -22.59 -13.71
CA VAL A 301 -22.89 -22.61 -13.18
C VAL A 301 -23.74 -23.65 -13.91
N ILE A 302 -23.69 -23.67 -15.25
CA ILE A 302 -24.43 -24.65 -16.06
C ILE A 302 -23.97 -26.07 -15.70
N PHE A 303 -22.66 -26.30 -15.63
CA PHE A 303 -22.08 -27.59 -15.28
C PHE A 303 -22.54 -28.08 -13.89
N MET A 304 -22.53 -27.20 -12.89
CA MET A 304 -22.98 -27.52 -11.54
C MET A 304 -24.47 -27.87 -11.51
N ILE A 305 -25.31 -27.13 -12.24
CA ILE A 305 -26.75 -27.40 -12.30
C ILE A 305 -27.02 -28.73 -13.00
N ILE A 306 -26.33 -29.03 -14.12
CA ILE A 306 -26.52 -30.29 -14.85
C ILE A 306 -26.12 -31.50 -13.99
N LEU A 307 -24.98 -31.46 -13.30
CA LEU A 307 -24.49 -32.61 -12.55
C LEU A 307 -25.13 -32.79 -11.16
N TYR A 308 -25.52 -31.69 -10.51
CA TYR A 308 -25.95 -31.70 -9.11
C TYR A 308 -27.39 -31.20 -8.91
N GLY A 309 -28.09 -30.78 -9.96
CA GLY A 309 -29.48 -30.32 -9.90
C GLY A 309 -29.68 -29.19 -8.90
N SER A 310 -30.56 -29.40 -7.91
CA SER A 310 -30.86 -28.41 -6.86
C SER A 310 -29.67 -28.05 -5.97
N LEU A 311 -28.77 -29.00 -5.69
CA LEU A 311 -27.52 -28.72 -4.95
C LEU A 311 -26.58 -27.87 -5.80
N GLY A 312 -26.58 -28.07 -7.12
CA GLY A 312 -25.83 -27.25 -8.08
C GLY A 312 -26.27 -25.78 -8.09
N VAL A 313 -27.58 -25.52 -7.96
CA VAL A 313 -28.11 -24.15 -7.83
C VAL A 313 -27.61 -23.49 -6.54
N ILE A 314 -27.63 -24.21 -5.42
CA ILE A 314 -27.13 -23.70 -4.13
C ILE A 314 -25.63 -23.36 -4.23
N ALA A 315 -24.82 -24.24 -4.84
CA ALA A 315 -23.40 -23.98 -5.07
C ALA A 315 -23.18 -22.77 -6.00
N SER A 316 -24.02 -22.60 -7.02
CA SER A 316 -23.94 -21.45 -7.93
C SER A 316 -24.23 -20.12 -7.20
N VAL A 317 -25.19 -20.12 -6.28
CA VAL A 317 -25.45 -18.95 -5.40
C VAL A 317 -24.25 -18.71 -4.47
N ALA A 318 -23.69 -19.75 -3.87
CA ALA A 318 -22.50 -19.63 -3.03
C ALA A 318 -21.30 -19.07 -3.82
N LEU A 319 -21.10 -19.50 -5.06
CA LEU A 319 -20.06 -19.00 -5.95
C LEU A 319 -20.27 -17.52 -6.33
N ALA A 320 -21.52 -17.12 -6.58
CA ALA A 320 -21.87 -15.73 -6.84
C ALA A 320 -21.58 -14.85 -5.61
N LEU A 321 -21.93 -15.32 -4.41
CA LEU A 321 -21.62 -14.63 -3.15
C LEU A 321 -20.11 -14.54 -2.91
N TYR A 322 -19.36 -15.62 -3.16
CA TYR A 322 -17.90 -15.61 -3.08
C TYR A 322 -17.30 -14.55 -4.01
N THR A 323 -17.70 -14.55 -5.28
CA THR A 323 -17.26 -13.57 -6.29
C THR A 323 -17.57 -12.14 -5.82
N LEU A 324 -18.78 -11.92 -5.31
CA LEU A 324 -19.23 -10.63 -4.80
C LEU A 324 -18.43 -10.16 -3.57
N PHE A 325 -18.12 -11.05 -2.64
CA PHE A 325 -17.29 -10.75 -1.47
C PHE A 325 -15.87 -10.40 -1.86
N VAL A 326 -15.24 -11.16 -2.76
CA VAL A 326 -13.88 -10.86 -3.23
C VAL A 326 -13.84 -9.49 -3.91
N LEU A 327 -14.77 -9.20 -4.83
CA LEU A 327 -14.82 -7.87 -5.47
C LEU A 327 -15.01 -6.73 -4.46
N ALA A 328 -15.83 -6.95 -3.43
CA ALA A 328 -16.02 -5.96 -2.37
C ALA A 328 -14.76 -5.74 -1.53
N ILE A 329 -14.00 -6.80 -1.24
CA ILE A 329 -12.70 -6.72 -0.55
C ILE A 329 -11.71 -5.89 -1.36
N PHE A 330 -11.61 -6.11 -2.68
CA PHE A 330 -10.75 -5.32 -3.56
C PHE A 330 -11.09 -3.82 -3.49
N LYS A 331 -12.37 -3.46 -3.61
CA LYS A 331 -12.80 -2.04 -3.50
C LYS A 331 -12.60 -1.47 -2.10
N LEU A 332 -12.92 -2.23 -1.05
CA LEU A 332 -12.83 -1.78 0.33
C LEU A 332 -11.37 -1.61 0.78
N SER A 333 -10.45 -2.42 0.26
CA SER A 333 -9.01 -2.30 0.51
C SER A 333 -8.46 -0.92 0.13
N SER A 334 -9.15 -0.19 -0.75
CA SER A 334 -8.78 1.19 -1.09
C SER A 334 -8.91 2.18 0.07
N LEU A 335 -9.67 1.86 1.12
CA LEU A 335 -9.79 2.70 2.32
C LEU A 335 -8.65 2.48 3.31
N THR A 336 -8.00 1.31 3.26
CA THR A 336 -6.89 0.96 4.14
C THR A 336 -5.53 1.36 3.54
N PRO A 337 -4.48 1.52 4.36
CA PRO A 337 -3.11 1.72 3.85
C PRO A 337 -2.60 0.51 3.05
N TYR A 338 -3.13 -0.69 3.29
CA TYR A 338 -2.84 -1.90 2.54
C TYR A 338 -3.89 -2.13 1.45
N SER A 339 -3.72 -1.53 0.28
CA SER A 339 -4.65 -1.75 -0.82
C SER A 339 -4.23 -2.88 -1.72
N ILE A 340 -5.23 -3.55 -2.29
CA ILE A 340 -5.04 -4.60 -3.28
C ILE A 340 -5.17 -3.99 -4.67
N THR A 341 -4.09 -4.03 -5.44
CA THR A 341 -4.04 -3.56 -6.82
C THR A 341 -4.48 -4.66 -7.78
N LEU A 342 -5.41 -4.34 -8.67
CA LEU A 342 -5.88 -5.24 -9.71
C LEU A 342 -4.94 -5.15 -10.92
N THR A 343 -4.22 -6.23 -11.21
CA THR A 343 -3.37 -6.38 -12.41
C THR A 343 -4.00 -7.39 -13.38
N LEU A 344 -3.45 -7.50 -14.59
CA LEU A 344 -3.94 -8.50 -15.56
C LEU A 344 -3.70 -9.94 -15.04
N SER A 345 -2.54 -10.18 -14.44
CA SER A 345 -2.23 -11.45 -13.75
C SER A 345 -3.12 -11.69 -12.53
N GLY A 346 -3.45 -10.64 -11.78
CA GLY A 346 -4.40 -10.70 -10.66
C GLY A 346 -5.80 -11.11 -11.11
N ILE A 347 -6.27 -10.61 -12.26
CA ILE A 347 -7.55 -11.02 -12.85
C ILE A 347 -7.50 -12.50 -13.25
N ALA A 348 -6.40 -12.97 -13.85
CA ALA A 348 -6.25 -14.39 -14.18
C ALA A 348 -6.26 -15.28 -12.93
N GLY A 349 -5.55 -14.88 -11.87
CA GLY A 349 -5.59 -15.55 -10.57
C GLY A 349 -6.98 -15.55 -9.94
N PHE A 350 -7.72 -14.46 -10.06
CA PHE A 350 -9.12 -14.39 -9.62
C PHE A 350 -10.02 -15.37 -10.39
N ILE A 351 -9.90 -15.43 -11.71
CA ILE A 351 -10.65 -16.39 -12.53
C ILE A 351 -10.32 -17.84 -12.13
N LEU A 352 -9.04 -18.14 -11.88
CA LEU A 352 -8.62 -19.45 -11.38
C LEU A 352 -9.23 -19.77 -10.01
N SER A 353 -9.27 -18.78 -9.11
CA SER A 353 -9.85 -18.94 -7.76
C SER A 353 -11.35 -19.27 -7.80
N ILE A 354 -12.09 -18.75 -8.79
CA ILE A 354 -13.50 -19.11 -9.00
C ILE A 354 -13.64 -20.60 -9.33
N GLY A 355 -12.74 -21.14 -10.17
CA GLY A 355 -12.71 -22.57 -10.48
C GLY A 355 -12.42 -23.43 -9.25
N MET A 356 -11.39 -23.06 -8.48
CA MET A 356 -11.01 -23.76 -7.24
C MET A 356 -12.11 -23.70 -6.17
N ALA A 357 -12.83 -22.58 -6.06
CA ALA A 357 -13.93 -22.41 -5.11
C ALA A 357 -15.10 -23.38 -5.34
N VAL A 358 -15.25 -23.90 -6.56
CA VAL A 358 -16.29 -24.89 -6.89
C VAL A 358 -15.92 -26.29 -6.44
N ASP A 359 -14.63 -26.61 -6.39
CA ASP A 359 -14.13 -27.95 -6.06
C ASP A 359 -14.54 -28.38 -4.64
N ALA A 360 -14.48 -27.45 -3.68
CA ALA A 360 -14.98 -27.68 -2.33
C ALA A 360 -16.47 -28.09 -2.30
N ASN A 361 -17.30 -27.48 -3.15
CA ASN A 361 -18.73 -27.83 -3.24
C ASN A 361 -18.92 -29.22 -3.88
N ILE A 362 -18.12 -29.55 -4.89
CA ILE A 362 -18.13 -30.87 -5.54
C ILE A 362 -17.78 -31.97 -4.51
N LEU A 363 -16.70 -31.80 -3.74
CA LEU A 363 -16.29 -32.73 -2.69
C LEU A 363 -17.39 -32.97 -1.66
N ILE A 364 -18.03 -31.89 -1.17
CA ILE A 364 -19.16 -31.98 -0.25
C ILE A 364 -20.30 -32.78 -0.88
N PHE A 365 -20.66 -32.48 -2.13
CA PHE A 365 -21.80 -33.12 -2.78
C PHE A 365 -21.57 -34.60 -3.10
N GLU A 366 -20.38 -34.99 -3.54
CA GLU A 366 -20.05 -36.40 -3.74
C GLU A 366 -20.07 -37.16 -2.42
N ARG A 367 -19.54 -36.57 -1.34
CA ARG A 367 -19.62 -37.15 0.00
C ARG A 367 -21.08 -37.32 0.45
N ILE A 368 -21.93 -36.32 0.24
CA ILE A 368 -23.37 -36.41 0.56
C ILE A 368 -24.04 -37.52 -0.27
N LYS A 369 -23.76 -37.62 -1.57
CA LYS A 369 -24.31 -38.68 -2.44
C LYS A 369 -23.89 -40.07 -1.96
N GLU A 370 -22.63 -40.23 -1.53
CA GLU A 370 -22.13 -41.50 -0.98
C GLU A 370 -22.90 -41.91 0.29
N GLU A 371 -23.10 -40.97 1.22
CA GLU A 371 -23.86 -41.25 2.45
C GLU A 371 -25.34 -41.54 2.15
N LEU A 372 -25.94 -40.88 1.15
CA LEU A 372 -27.30 -41.18 0.69
C LEU A 372 -27.40 -42.57 0.05
N ARG A 373 -26.40 -42.99 -0.76
CA ARG A 373 -26.32 -44.34 -1.34
C ARG A 373 -26.14 -45.41 -0.27
N ALA A 374 -25.49 -45.08 0.84
CA ALA A 374 -25.40 -45.93 2.03
C ALA A 374 -26.72 -46.03 2.83
N GLY A 375 -27.83 -45.47 2.32
CA GLY A 375 -29.16 -45.56 2.92
C GLY A 375 -29.42 -44.58 4.07
N LYS A 376 -28.53 -43.61 4.29
CA LYS A 376 -28.69 -42.64 5.39
C LYS A 376 -29.76 -41.61 5.04
N ASN A 377 -30.48 -41.15 6.07
CA ASN A 377 -31.47 -40.09 5.93
C ASN A 377 -30.79 -38.78 5.45
N LYS A 378 -31.49 -37.98 4.64
CA LYS A 378 -30.97 -36.74 4.01
C LYS A 378 -30.30 -35.77 4.98
N ARG A 379 -30.87 -35.54 6.17
CA ARG A 379 -30.24 -34.67 7.19
C ARG A 379 -28.91 -35.22 7.67
N VAL A 380 -28.88 -36.52 7.96
CA VAL A 380 -27.70 -37.20 8.50
C VAL A 380 -26.62 -37.31 7.42
N ALA A 381 -27.01 -37.58 6.17
CA ALA A 381 -26.11 -37.59 5.02
C ALA A 381 -25.50 -36.20 4.76
N LEU A 382 -26.27 -35.12 4.93
CA LEU A 382 -25.77 -33.74 4.80
C LEU A 382 -24.75 -33.42 5.89
N GLU A 383 -25.06 -33.70 7.15
CA GLU A 383 -24.16 -33.43 8.28
C GLU A 383 -22.85 -34.24 8.20
N MET A 384 -22.94 -35.54 7.90
CA MET A 384 -21.76 -36.38 7.69
C MET A 384 -20.97 -35.99 6.44
N GLY A 385 -21.67 -35.62 5.36
CA GLY A 385 -21.04 -35.17 4.12
C GLY A 385 -20.15 -33.95 4.34
N PHE A 386 -20.69 -32.92 5.00
CA PHE A 386 -19.93 -31.71 5.37
C PHE A 386 -18.77 -32.03 6.33
N SER A 387 -19.02 -32.78 7.39
CA SER A 387 -17.99 -33.07 8.40
C SER A 387 -16.81 -33.85 7.82
N ARG A 388 -17.06 -34.77 6.88
CA ARG A 388 -16.03 -35.60 6.26
C ARG A 388 -15.30 -34.90 5.13
N ALA A 389 -15.98 -34.03 4.37
CA ALA A 389 -15.34 -33.26 3.32
C ALA A 389 -14.43 -32.16 3.87
N TRP A 390 -14.70 -31.63 5.07
CA TRP A 390 -13.96 -30.50 5.65
C TRP A 390 -12.45 -30.72 5.77
N THR A 391 -12.01 -31.93 6.13
CA THR A 391 -10.58 -32.22 6.27
C THR A 391 -9.85 -32.11 4.93
N SER A 392 -10.45 -32.61 3.86
CA SER A 392 -9.87 -32.53 2.50
C SER A 392 -9.90 -31.10 1.97
N ILE A 393 -10.98 -30.35 2.23
CA ILE A 393 -11.11 -28.95 1.81
C ILE A 393 -10.09 -28.06 2.50
N ARG A 394 -9.76 -28.33 3.77
CA ARG A 394 -8.76 -27.56 4.51
C ARG A 394 -7.33 -27.86 4.07
N ASP A 395 -7.08 -29.08 3.58
CA ASP A 395 -5.76 -29.54 3.14
C ASP A 395 -5.43 -29.10 1.70
N SER A 396 -6.47 -28.81 0.91
CA SER A 396 -6.38 -28.26 -0.46
C SER A 396 -6.33 -26.73 -0.42
#